data_AF-A0A4R7VJ67-F1
#
_entry.id   AF-A0A4R7VJ67-F1
#
_cell.length_a   1.000
_cell.length_b   1.000
_cell.length_c   1.000
_cell.angle_alpha   90.00
_cell.angle_beta   90.00
_cell.angle_gamma   90.00
#
_symmetry.space_group_name_H-M   'P 1'
#
loop_
_entity.id
_entity.type
_entity.pdbx_description
1 polymer ?
#
loop_
_entity_poly.entity_id
_entity_poly.type
_entity_poly.pdbx_seq_one_letter_code
_entity_poly.pdbx_strand_id
1 'polypeptide(L)'
;MLADLQQHRAFMELAIHEMSNCPGGTKVGAVLVVDNKVVGTGFKTSGCHAERAAINQAKANGIDLRQAVLYTTLEPCVQVKKTQKIACCSSLIVAEGIRRVFIGYTDPNPRVLRQGWRSLRDDGVELLYFPKDLRSAIEAIDPFVHVFSQSIGPTGTMVVDVLEPETVTIQFSEADPRTMAIRWSWSGKNQAFAYSSAGIDVALAREAREFSEIDDPGIFKFGSQARVPIGNIVIFCHQDAYLLAKVLEAKAGPSYGDEHYLVKFQYQIRLRSG
;
A
#
# COMPACT_ATOMS: atom_id res chain seq x y z
N MET A 1 -17.35 3.71 20.50
CA MET A 1 -16.73 3.61 19.17
C MET A 1 -17.09 4.79 18.26
N LEU A 2 -18.38 5.08 17.98
CA LEU A 2 -18.76 6.27 17.17
C LEU A 2 -18.61 7.61 17.93
N ALA A 3 -19.01 7.67 19.20
CA ALA A 3 -18.89 8.88 20.03
C ALA A 3 -17.42 9.30 20.29
N ASP A 4 -16.52 8.32 20.36
CA ASP A 4 -15.08 8.50 20.57
C ASP A 4 -14.42 9.14 19.34
N LEU A 5 -14.75 8.67 18.13
CA LEU A 5 -14.24 9.23 16.87
C LEU A 5 -14.67 10.69 16.64
N GLN A 6 -15.83 11.10 17.14
CA GLN A 6 -16.32 12.46 17.00
C GLN A 6 -15.47 13.45 17.82
N GLN A 7 -14.98 13.04 18.98
CA GLN A 7 -14.04 13.82 19.80
C GLN A 7 -12.66 13.95 19.14
N HIS A 8 -12.28 12.97 18.34
CA HIS A 8 -10.97 12.91 17.67
C HIS A 8 -10.95 13.59 16.29
N ARG A 9 -12.12 13.84 15.68
CA ARG A 9 -12.25 14.35 14.30
C ARG A 9 -11.47 15.64 14.06
N ALA A 10 -11.60 16.62 14.93
CA ALA A 10 -10.95 17.92 14.74
C ALA A 10 -9.40 17.80 14.67
N PHE A 11 -8.82 16.83 15.40
CA PHE A 11 -7.37 16.59 15.37
C PHE A 11 -6.94 15.87 14.09
N MET A 12 -7.76 14.96 13.57
CA MET A 12 -7.54 14.32 12.27
C MET A 12 -7.62 15.32 11.12
N GLU A 13 -8.61 16.21 11.15
CA GLU A 13 -8.74 17.32 10.18
C GLU A 13 -7.54 18.28 10.25
N LEU A 14 -7.06 18.57 11.46
CA LEU A 14 -5.85 19.37 11.63
C LEU A 14 -4.60 18.68 11.06
N ALA A 15 -4.46 17.35 11.21
CA ALA A 15 -3.37 16.62 10.57
C ALA A 15 -3.43 16.70 9.03
N ILE A 16 -4.63 16.69 8.45
CA ILE A 16 -4.84 16.89 7.00
C ILE A 16 -4.51 18.33 6.60
N HIS A 17 -4.85 19.30 7.43
CA HIS A 17 -4.46 20.69 7.20
C HIS A 17 -2.93 20.84 7.19
N GLU A 18 -2.22 20.26 8.15
CA GLU A 18 -0.76 20.27 8.19
C GLU A 18 -0.14 19.60 6.95
N MET A 19 -0.73 18.52 6.45
CA MET A 19 -0.30 17.87 5.21
C MET A 19 -0.27 18.84 4.01
N SER A 20 -1.15 19.85 3.99
CA SER A 20 -1.20 20.86 2.92
C SER A 20 -0.04 21.87 2.97
N ASN A 21 0.68 21.95 4.09
CA ASN A 21 1.87 22.79 4.25
C ASN A 21 3.16 22.15 3.69
N CYS A 22 3.10 20.89 3.23
CA CYS A 22 4.26 20.18 2.70
C CYS A 22 4.81 20.87 1.42
N PRO A 23 6.12 21.21 1.36
CA PRO A 23 6.71 21.94 0.23
C PRO A 23 6.91 21.10 -1.05
N GLY A 24 6.52 19.82 -1.06
CA GLY A 24 6.61 18.90 -2.20
C GLY A 24 6.94 17.46 -1.81
N GLY A 25 6.86 16.53 -2.77
CA GLY A 25 7.01 15.08 -2.53
C GLY A 25 5.80 14.47 -1.83
N THR A 26 5.94 13.26 -1.26
CA THR A 26 4.86 12.63 -0.47
C THR A 26 4.47 13.56 0.68
N LYS A 27 3.20 13.91 0.75
CA LYS A 27 2.69 14.84 1.75
C LYS A 27 2.22 14.06 2.97
N VAL A 28 2.71 14.44 4.15
CA VAL A 28 2.31 13.83 5.42
C VAL A 28 2.14 14.93 6.44
N GLY A 29 1.03 14.90 7.17
CA GLY A 29 0.78 15.76 8.33
C GLY A 29 0.62 14.94 9.60
N ALA A 30 0.97 15.53 10.73
CA ALA A 30 0.87 14.90 12.04
C ALA A 30 0.50 15.92 13.13
N VAL A 31 -0.28 15.46 14.10
CA VAL A 31 -0.72 16.24 15.26
C VAL A 31 -0.57 15.39 16.50
N LEU A 32 -0.03 15.97 17.57
CA LEU A 32 0.13 15.35 18.87
C LEU A 32 -0.79 16.03 19.88
N VAL A 33 -1.56 15.24 20.63
CA VAL A 33 -2.57 15.75 21.57
C VAL A 33 -2.39 15.12 22.94
N VAL A 34 -2.46 15.93 23.99
CA VAL A 34 -2.52 15.50 25.40
C VAL A 34 -3.71 16.22 26.04
N ASP A 35 -4.57 15.52 26.77
CA ASP A 35 -5.75 16.11 27.44
C ASP A 35 -6.61 17.00 26.55
N ASN A 36 -6.90 16.53 25.32
CA ASN A 36 -7.62 17.27 24.27
C ASN A 36 -6.98 18.60 23.84
N LYS A 37 -5.70 18.82 24.14
CA LYS A 37 -4.94 19.99 23.71
C LYS A 37 -3.87 19.57 22.72
N VAL A 38 -3.77 20.31 21.62
CA VAL A 38 -2.67 20.13 20.67
C VAL A 38 -1.38 20.61 21.34
N VAL A 39 -0.41 19.71 21.44
CA VAL A 39 0.89 19.97 22.06
C VAL A 39 2.04 19.97 21.05
N GLY A 40 1.78 19.52 19.83
CA GLY A 40 2.69 19.64 18.70
C GLY A 40 1.98 19.36 17.38
N THR A 41 2.42 20.03 16.33
CA THR A 41 2.01 19.77 14.95
C THR A 41 3.23 19.61 14.06
N GLY A 42 3.06 18.98 12.91
CA GLY A 42 4.17 18.75 12.00
C GLY A 42 3.69 18.38 10.61
N PHE A 43 4.49 18.73 9.64
CA PHE A 43 4.34 18.31 8.26
C PHE A 43 5.68 17.86 7.70
N LYS A 44 5.64 16.99 6.70
CA LYS A 44 6.86 16.43 6.12
C LYS A 44 7.63 17.50 5.34
N THR A 45 8.94 17.55 5.57
CA THR A 45 9.92 18.36 4.83
C THR A 45 11.04 17.47 4.32
N SER A 46 11.96 18.02 3.53
CA SER A 46 13.08 17.27 2.93
C SER A 46 13.98 16.55 3.93
N GLY A 47 14.02 17.00 5.19
CA GLY A 47 14.87 16.42 6.25
C GLY A 47 14.14 15.93 7.49
N CYS A 48 12.82 16.11 7.58
CA CYS A 48 12.06 15.75 8.78
C CYS A 48 10.68 15.20 8.43
N HIS A 49 10.33 14.08 9.05
CA HIS A 49 8.99 13.50 8.96
C HIS A 49 8.01 14.27 9.85
N ALA A 50 6.73 14.23 9.48
CA ALA A 50 5.69 14.98 10.19
C ALA A 50 5.60 14.57 11.67
N GLU A 51 5.62 13.27 11.95
CA GLU A 51 5.52 12.70 13.30
C GLU A 51 6.71 13.15 14.16
N ARG A 52 7.91 13.17 13.57
CA ARG A 52 9.12 13.66 14.24
C ARG A 52 9.06 15.16 14.52
N ALA A 53 8.57 15.95 13.58
CA ALA A 53 8.41 17.39 13.78
C ALA A 53 7.43 17.68 14.94
N ALA A 54 6.27 17.02 14.96
CA ALA A 54 5.28 17.17 16.02
C ALA A 54 5.82 16.75 17.40
N ILE A 55 6.53 15.62 17.48
CA ILE A 55 7.17 15.14 18.72
C ILE A 55 8.24 16.12 19.20
N ASN A 56 9.11 16.59 18.30
CA ASN A 56 10.18 17.53 18.66
C ASN A 56 9.62 18.85 19.21
N GLN A 57 8.55 19.37 18.60
CA GLN A 57 7.89 20.58 19.06
C GLN A 57 7.31 20.39 20.48
N ALA A 58 6.59 19.30 20.72
CA ALA A 58 6.02 19.01 22.04
C ALA A 58 7.11 18.84 23.11
N LYS A 59 8.21 18.15 22.79
CA LYS A 59 9.35 17.98 23.70
C LYS A 59 10.09 19.27 24.01
N ALA A 60 10.25 20.17 23.03
CA ALA A 60 10.84 21.48 23.26
C ALA A 60 10.04 22.32 24.27
N ASN A 61 8.72 22.05 24.36
CA ASN A 61 7.82 22.67 25.33
C ASN A 61 7.73 21.91 26.67
N GLY A 62 8.56 20.88 26.88
CA GLY A 62 8.59 20.11 28.12
C GLY A 62 7.36 19.22 28.36
N ILE A 63 6.64 18.84 27.31
CA ILE A 63 5.43 18.02 27.41
C ILE A 63 5.77 16.54 27.55
N ASP A 64 5.14 15.85 28.50
CA ASP A 64 5.20 14.39 28.64
C ASP A 64 4.26 13.73 27.62
N LEU A 65 4.81 12.84 26.80
CA LEU A 65 4.09 12.20 25.68
C LEU A 65 3.47 10.85 26.05
N ARG A 66 3.65 10.35 27.28
CA ARG A 66 3.11 9.06 27.72
C ARG A 66 1.59 8.98 27.70
N GLN A 67 0.90 10.12 27.79
CA GLN A 67 -0.56 10.23 27.67
C GLN A 67 -0.99 10.79 26.31
N ALA A 68 -0.07 10.95 25.37
CA ALA A 68 -0.36 11.55 24.09
C ALA A 68 -1.08 10.60 23.14
N VAL A 69 -1.94 11.18 22.31
CA VAL A 69 -2.52 10.57 21.13
C VAL A 69 -1.90 11.23 19.91
N LEU A 70 -1.33 10.42 19.01
CA LEU A 70 -0.79 10.87 17.74
C LEU A 70 -1.82 10.68 16.63
N TYR A 71 -2.01 11.68 15.78
CA TYR A 71 -2.78 11.59 14.54
C TYR A 71 -1.83 11.84 13.39
N THR A 72 -1.75 10.94 12.42
CA THR A 72 -0.88 11.09 11.26
C THR A 72 -1.60 10.67 9.98
N THR A 73 -1.38 11.38 8.87
CA THR A 73 -2.10 11.12 7.62
C THR A 73 -1.58 9.91 6.85
N LEU A 74 -0.37 9.44 7.14
CA LEU A 74 0.25 8.27 6.50
C LEU A 74 0.87 7.36 7.58
N GLU A 75 0.94 6.06 7.30
CA GLU A 75 1.56 5.08 8.21
C GLU A 75 2.98 5.49 8.63
N PRO A 76 3.29 5.48 9.95
CA PRO A 76 4.63 5.80 10.42
C PRO A 76 5.69 4.86 9.85
N CYS A 77 6.77 5.44 9.34
CA CYS A 77 7.84 4.64 8.72
C CYS A 77 8.52 3.69 9.71
N VAL A 78 9.05 2.59 9.17
CA VAL A 78 10.00 1.68 9.84
C VAL A 78 11.42 1.88 9.30
N GLN A 79 12.40 1.28 9.95
CA GLN A 79 13.81 1.40 9.55
C GLN A 79 14.05 0.75 8.18
N VAL A 80 14.18 1.55 7.14
CA VAL A 80 14.40 1.05 5.77
C VAL A 80 15.87 0.71 5.49
N LYS A 81 16.83 1.25 6.28
CA LYS A 81 18.28 1.02 6.08
C LYS A 81 19.06 0.91 7.40
N LYS A 82 19.95 -0.09 7.48
CA LYS A 82 20.89 -0.28 8.62
C LYS A 82 21.83 0.90 8.87
N THR A 83 22.03 1.78 7.87
CA THR A 83 22.93 2.95 7.94
C THR A 83 22.25 4.23 8.42
N GLN A 84 20.92 4.24 8.61
CA GLN A 84 20.21 5.41 9.13
C GLN A 84 20.56 5.63 10.61
N LYS A 85 21.14 6.79 10.94
CA LYS A 85 21.47 7.17 12.33
C LYS A 85 20.29 7.77 13.10
N ILE A 86 19.22 8.14 12.39
CA ILE A 86 18.00 8.70 12.98
C ILE A 86 16.98 7.58 13.10
N ALA A 87 16.38 7.42 14.29
CA ALA A 87 15.31 6.45 14.54
C ALA A 87 14.16 6.59 13.52
N CYS A 88 13.50 5.49 13.17
CA CYS A 88 12.26 5.57 12.39
C CYS A 88 11.11 6.13 13.25
N CYS A 89 10.02 6.55 12.61
CA CYS A 89 8.91 7.18 13.33
C CYS A 89 8.21 6.18 14.25
N SER A 90 8.04 4.92 13.83
CA SER A 90 7.53 3.83 14.68
C SER A 90 8.33 3.66 15.98
N SER A 91 9.65 3.47 15.91
CA SER A 91 10.48 3.32 17.12
C SER A 91 10.52 4.60 17.97
N LEU A 92 10.47 5.78 17.34
CA LEU A 92 10.37 7.04 18.08
C LEU A 92 9.08 7.11 18.89
N ILE A 93 7.93 6.77 18.28
CA ILE A 93 6.63 6.76 18.94
C ILE A 93 6.65 5.88 20.19
N VAL A 94 7.21 4.66 20.06
CA VAL A 94 7.34 3.70 21.17
C VAL A 94 8.25 4.25 22.26
N ALA A 95 9.41 4.79 21.88
CA ALA A 95 10.41 5.33 22.81
C ALA A 95 9.90 6.54 23.61
N GLU A 96 9.06 7.39 23.00
CA GLU A 96 8.43 8.53 23.69
C GLU A 96 7.22 8.10 24.54
N GLY A 97 6.87 6.82 24.56
CA GLY A 97 5.80 6.29 25.40
C GLY A 97 4.39 6.55 24.88
N ILE A 98 4.24 6.97 23.62
CA ILE A 98 2.92 7.16 22.99
C ILE A 98 2.24 5.79 22.87
N ARG A 99 0.97 5.69 23.25
CA ARG A 99 0.21 4.43 23.28
C ARG A 99 -1.04 4.40 22.41
N ARG A 100 -1.40 5.51 21.78
CA ARG A 100 -2.53 5.58 20.85
C ARG A 100 -2.18 6.38 19.61
N VAL A 101 -2.39 5.80 18.43
CA VAL A 101 -2.12 6.43 17.14
C VAL A 101 -3.31 6.25 16.19
N PHE A 102 -3.78 7.36 15.63
CA PHE A 102 -4.71 7.39 14.53
C PHE A 102 -3.94 7.56 13.22
N ILE A 103 -4.23 6.71 12.23
CA ILE A 103 -3.54 6.68 10.94
C ILE A 103 -4.55 6.94 9.82
N GLY A 104 -4.21 7.89 8.95
CA GLY A 104 -4.98 8.23 7.76
C GLY A 104 -4.96 7.10 6.74
N TYR A 105 -3.80 6.84 6.15
CA TYR A 105 -3.65 5.81 5.12
C TYR A 105 -2.45 4.89 5.40
N THR A 106 -2.53 3.61 5.02
CA THR A 106 -1.39 2.69 5.06
C THR A 106 -0.40 3.03 3.96
N ASP A 107 0.91 3.04 4.22
CA ASP A 107 1.87 3.42 3.18
C ASP A 107 1.78 2.41 2.02
N PRO A 108 1.41 2.83 0.79
CA PRO A 108 1.29 1.93 -0.34
C PRO A 108 2.66 1.41 -0.83
N ASN A 109 3.76 1.99 -0.35
CA ASN A 109 5.10 1.54 -0.66
C ASN A 109 5.32 0.11 -0.13
N PRO A 110 5.53 -0.89 -0.99
CA PRO A 110 5.64 -2.29 -0.58
C PRO A 110 6.81 -2.58 0.38
N ARG A 111 7.80 -1.68 0.42
CA ARG A 111 8.94 -1.77 1.37
C ARG A 111 8.58 -1.38 2.80
N VAL A 112 7.41 -0.77 3.00
CA VAL A 112 6.95 -0.21 4.28
C VAL A 112 5.54 -0.71 4.62
N LEU A 113 4.79 -1.22 3.63
CA LEU A 113 3.40 -1.62 3.73
C LEU A 113 3.13 -2.46 5.00
N ARG A 114 2.39 -1.87 5.93
CA ARG A 114 1.97 -2.46 7.21
C ARG A 114 3.11 -2.85 8.17
N GLN A 115 4.37 -2.57 7.86
CA GLN A 115 5.48 -2.86 8.77
C GLN A 115 5.46 -1.91 9.97
N GLY A 116 5.11 -0.63 9.75
CA GLY A 116 4.95 0.35 10.81
C GLY A 116 3.78 0.01 11.72
N TRP A 117 2.66 -0.37 11.10
CA TRP A 117 1.48 -0.85 11.80
C TRP A 117 1.77 -2.09 12.65
N ARG A 118 2.42 -3.11 12.06
CA ARG A 118 2.80 -4.34 12.78
C ARG A 118 3.74 -4.02 13.95
N SER A 119 4.82 -3.28 13.72
CA SER A 119 5.78 -2.90 14.75
C SER A 119 5.12 -2.18 15.92
N LEU A 120 4.32 -1.14 15.65
CA LEU A 120 3.65 -0.36 16.69
C LEU A 120 2.67 -1.22 17.50
N ARG A 121 1.88 -2.06 16.83
CA ARG A 121 0.93 -2.95 17.50
C ARG A 121 1.64 -3.98 18.36
N ASP A 122 2.73 -4.56 17.87
CA ASP A 122 3.50 -5.59 18.58
C ASP A 122 4.20 -4.99 19.83
N ASP A 123 4.52 -3.69 19.80
CA ASP A 123 4.99 -2.88 20.94
C ASP A 123 3.85 -2.37 21.86
N GLY A 124 2.60 -2.82 21.65
CA GLY A 124 1.46 -2.52 22.50
C GLY A 124 0.81 -1.15 22.28
N VAL A 125 1.02 -0.53 21.11
CA VAL A 125 0.36 0.72 20.72
C VAL A 125 -1.01 0.43 20.14
N GLU A 126 -2.05 1.12 20.64
CA GLU A 126 -3.40 1.09 20.09
C GLU A 126 -3.44 1.87 18.76
N LEU A 127 -3.83 1.19 17.68
CA LEU A 127 -3.89 1.77 16.34
C LEU A 127 -5.33 1.84 15.84
N LEU A 128 -5.74 3.02 15.38
CA LEU A 128 -7.06 3.31 14.85
C LEU A 128 -6.92 3.99 13.48
N TYR A 129 -7.91 3.78 12.61
CA TYR A 129 -7.94 4.47 11.32
C TYR A 129 -8.75 5.76 11.39
N PHE A 130 -8.40 6.71 10.53
CA PHE A 130 -9.25 7.86 10.27
C PHE A 130 -10.61 7.40 9.67
N PRO A 131 -11.71 8.12 9.94
CA PRO A 131 -12.98 7.93 9.25
C PRO A 131 -12.82 7.95 7.72
N LYS A 132 -13.67 7.19 7.02
CA LYS A 132 -13.57 7.00 5.57
C LYS A 132 -13.51 8.32 4.78
N ASP A 133 -14.33 9.29 5.15
CA ASP A 133 -14.40 10.58 4.47
C ASP A 133 -13.11 11.41 4.63
N LEU A 134 -12.48 11.36 5.80
CA LEU A 134 -11.18 12.00 6.02
C LEU A 134 -10.05 11.30 5.27
N ARG A 135 -10.13 9.97 5.09
CA ARG A 135 -9.19 9.23 4.24
C ARG A 135 -9.32 9.63 2.77
N SER A 136 -10.54 9.78 2.26
CA SER A 136 -10.79 10.30 0.91
C SER A 136 -10.27 11.73 0.74
N ALA A 137 -10.33 12.56 1.78
CA ALA A 137 -9.73 13.91 1.74
C ALA A 137 -8.19 13.86 1.63
N ILE A 138 -7.53 12.91 2.29
CA ILE A 138 -6.07 12.69 2.16
C ILE A 138 -5.70 12.29 0.73
N GLU A 139 -6.43 11.33 0.16
CA GLU A 139 -6.23 10.86 -1.23
C GLU A 139 -6.34 12.00 -2.26
N ALA A 140 -7.29 12.90 -2.07
CA ALA A 140 -7.47 14.06 -2.95
C ALA A 140 -6.29 15.05 -2.93
N ILE A 141 -5.53 15.11 -1.84
CA ILE A 141 -4.41 16.05 -1.65
C ILE A 141 -3.09 15.48 -2.18
N ASP A 142 -2.89 14.15 -2.10
CA ASP A 142 -1.70 13.45 -2.57
C ASP A 142 -2.04 12.12 -3.27
N PRO A 143 -2.17 12.11 -4.62
CA PRO A 143 -2.43 10.91 -5.40
C PRO A 143 -1.31 9.86 -5.37
N PHE A 144 -0.14 10.16 -4.76
CA PHE A 144 0.97 9.22 -4.58
C PHE A 144 0.54 7.89 -3.94
N VAL A 145 -0.58 7.91 -3.19
CA VAL A 145 -1.25 6.74 -2.63
C VAL A 145 -1.59 5.65 -3.68
N HIS A 146 -1.81 6.03 -4.94
CA HIS A 146 -2.21 5.13 -6.03
C HIS A 146 -1.04 4.49 -6.81
N VAL A 147 0.20 4.95 -6.62
CA VAL A 147 1.34 4.59 -7.50
C VAL A 147 1.74 3.11 -7.42
N PHE A 148 1.29 2.37 -6.38
CA PHE A 148 1.75 1.01 -6.12
C PHE A 148 0.66 -0.09 -6.16
N SER A 149 -0.62 0.21 -6.47
CA SER A 149 -1.70 -0.81 -6.40
C SER A 149 -2.71 -0.84 -7.53
N GLN A 150 -2.67 0.10 -8.48
CA GLN A 150 -3.67 0.19 -9.55
C GLN A 150 -3.03 0.53 -10.90
N SER A 151 -3.47 -0.17 -11.94
CA SER A 151 -3.13 0.14 -13.33
C SER A 151 -4.42 0.31 -14.13
N ILE A 152 -4.38 1.23 -15.11
CA ILE A 152 -5.53 1.61 -15.93
C ILE A 152 -5.14 1.44 -17.40
N GLY A 153 -5.96 0.72 -18.16
CA GLY A 153 -5.83 0.62 -19.61
C GLY A 153 -5.99 -0.80 -20.15
N PRO A 154 -6.31 -0.96 -21.45
CA PRO A 154 -6.47 -2.26 -22.08
C PRO A 154 -5.15 -3.02 -22.22
N THR A 155 -4.01 -2.32 -22.16
CA THR A 155 -2.66 -2.90 -22.15
C THR A 155 -1.75 -2.08 -21.25
N GLY A 156 -0.76 -2.73 -20.64
CA GLY A 156 0.19 -2.04 -19.77
C GLY A 156 1.33 -2.94 -19.27
N THR A 157 2.21 -2.36 -18.44
CA THR A 157 3.26 -3.10 -17.73
C THR A 157 3.16 -2.77 -16.25
N MET A 158 3.26 -3.80 -15.40
CA MET A 158 3.19 -3.65 -13.95
C MET A 158 4.33 -4.42 -13.27
N VAL A 159 4.74 -3.93 -12.10
CA VAL A 159 5.69 -4.60 -11.21
C VAL A 159 5.02 -4.73 -9.85
N VAL A 160 4.95 -5.95 -9.35
CA VAL A 160 4.34 -6.26 -8.04
C VAL A 160 5.41 -6.83 -7.13
N ASP A 161 5.43 -6.38 -5.88
CA ASP A 161 6.23 -6.98 -4.80
C ASP A 161 5.39 -8.03 -4.11
N VAL A 162 5.94 -9.23 -3.93
CA VAL A 162 5.18 -10.43 -3.59
C VAL A 162 5.83 -11.10 -2.39
N LEU A 163 5.55 -10.57 -1.21
CA LEU A 163 5.98 -11.11 0.08
C LEU A 163 4.97 -12.10 0.66
N GLU A 164 3.70 -11.73 0.63
CA GLU A 164 2.55 -12.59 0.85
C GLU A 164 1.73 -12.58 -0.45
N PRO A 165 0.72 -13.44 -0.61
CA PRO A 165 -0.08 -13.39 -1.83
C PRO A 165 -0.89 -12.08 -1.90
N GLU A 166 -0.30 -11.05 -2.50
CA GLU A 166 -0.82 -9.70 -2.60
C GLU A 166 -1.86 -9.60 -3.71
N THR A 167 -2.93 -8.86 -3.42
CA THR A 167 -4.01 -8.62 -4.37
C THR A 167 -3.81 -7.26 -5.02
N VAL A 168 -3.65 -7.25 -6.33
CA VAL A 168 -3.51 -6.04 -7.13
C VAL A 168 -4.77 -5.84 -7.96
N THR A 169 -5.28 -4.61 -8.02
CA THR A 169 -6.53 -4.32 -8.74
C THR A 169 -6.21 -3.63 -10.05
N ILE A 170 -6.74 -4.13 -11.15
CA ILE A 170 -6.58 -3.54 -12.48
C ILE A 170 -7.94 -3.08 -12.98
N GLN A 171 -8.03 -1.83 -13.41
CA GLN A 171 -9.22 -1.25 -14.03
C GLN A 171 -9.19 -1.45 -15.54
N PHE A 172 -10.34 -1.80 -16.13
CA PHE A 172 -10.41 -2.19 -17.54
C PHE A 172 -9.99 -1.06 -18.48
N SER A 173 -10.44 0.16 -18.22
CA SER A 173 -9.95 1.37 -18.90
C SER A 173 -10.40 2.62 -18.14
N GLU A 174 -9.91 3.80 -18.52
CA GLU A 174 -10.43 5.07 -17.98
C GLU A 174 -11.95 5.22 -18.21
N ALA A 175 -12.47 4.70 -19.32
CA ALA A 175 -13.89 4.76 -19.68
C ALA A 175 -14.74 3.62 -19.08
N ASP A 176 -14.10 2.59 -18.53
CA ASP A 176 -14.77 1.42 -17.95
C ASP A 176 -14.33 1.23 -16.49
N PRO A 177 -15.19 1.57 -15.51
CA PRO A 177 -14.84 1.56 -14.10
C PRO A 177 -14.77 0.15 -13.50
N ARG A 178 -15.09 -0.90 -14.28
CA ARG A 178 -14.97 -2.28 -13.80
C ARG A 178 -13.50 -2.58 -13.50
N THR A 179 -13.30 -3.30 -12.41
CA THR A 179 -11.97 -3.69 -11.94
C THR A 179 -11.89 -5.19 -11.71
N MET A 180 -10.67 -5.71 -11.72
CA MET A 180 -10.40 -7.10 -11.43
C MET A 180 -9.17 -7.22 -10.51
N ALA A 181 -9.32 -8.01 -9.45
CA ALA A 181 -8.35 -8.15 -8.38
C ALA A 181 -7.51 -9.43 -8.55
N ILE A 182 -6.32 -9.31 -9.11
CA ILE A 182 -5.43 -10.44 -9.39
C ILE A 182 -4.46 -10.68 -8.25
N ARG A 183 -4.08 -11.94 -8.05
CA ARG A 183 -3.23 -12.36 -6.94
C ARG A 183 -2.01 -13.12 -7.43
N TRP A 184 -0.84 -12.71 -6.94
CA TRP A 184 0.44 -13.34 -7.24
C TRP A 184 1.08 -13.87 -5.96
N SER A 185 1.77 -15.00 -6.02
CA SER A 185 2.75 -15.43 -5.00
C SER A 185 4.07 -15.80 -5.66
N TRP A 186 5.11 -15.91 -4.83
CA TRP A 186 6.35 -16.53 -5.23
C TRP A 186 6.24 -18.04 -5.45
N SER A 187 7.02 -18.59 -6.39
CA SER A 187 7.05 -20.02 -6.75
C SER A 187 8.47 -20.61 -6.94
N GLY A 188 9.54 -19.85 -6.74
CA GLY A 188 10.92 -20.27 -7.06
C GLY A 188 11.67 -19.28 -7.97
N LYS A 189 12.91 -19.61 -8.34
CA LYS A 189 13.68 -18.83 -9.32
C LYS A 189 13.04 -18.99 -10.72
N ASN A 190 12.86 -17.89 -11.44
CA ASN A 190 12.36 -17.82 -12.82
C ASN A 190 10.88 -18.18 -13.05
N GLN A 191 10.05 -18.13 -12.00
CA GLN A 191 8.61 -18.41 -12.12
C GLN A 191 7.82 -17.71 -11.01
N ALA A 192 6.57 -17.34 -11.30
CA ALA A 192 5.60 -16.81 -10.35
C ALA A 192 4.40 -17.75 -10.24
N PHE A 193 3.67 -17.72 -9.12
CA PHE A 193 2.34 -18.33 -9.03
C PHE A 193 1.28 -17.26 -9.18
N ALA A 194 0.29 -17.51 -10.03
CA ALA A 194 -0.96 -16.76 -10.06
C ALA A 194 -2.03 -17.56 -9.33
N TYR A 195 -2.88 -16.89 -8.56
CA TYR A 195 -3.97 -17.53 -7.80
C TYR A 195 -5.31 -16.97 -8.22
N SER A 196 -6.32 -17.84 -8.12
CA SER A 196 -7.70 -17.42 -8.04
C SER A 196 -7.92 -16.54 -6.82
N SER A 197 -8.76 -15.52 -6.98
CA SER A 197 -9.27 -14.69 -5.90
C SER A 197 -10.71 -14.32 -6.23
N ALA A 198 -11.61 -14.45 -5.26
CA ALA A 198 -13.02 -14.01 -5.30
C ALA A 198 -13.64 -13.85 -6.72
N GLY A 199 -14.03 -14.97 -7.35
CA GLY A 199 -14.69 -14.95 -8.66
C GLY A 199 -13.76 -14.84 -9.89
N ILE A 200 -12.45 -14.97 -9.67
CA ILE A 200 -11.44 -15.04 -10.74
C ILE A 200 -10.81 -16.42 -10.75
N ASP A 201 -10.92 -17.12 -11.88
CA ASP A 201 -10.18 -18.35 -12.12
C ASP A 201 -8.91 -18.07 -12.94
N VAL A 202 -7.92 -18.96 -12.86
CA VAL A 202 -6.65 -18.79 -13.57
C VAL A 202 -6.33 -19.97 -14.48
N ALA A 203 -5.75 -19.69 -15.65
CA ALA A 203 -5.27 -20.70 -16.57
C ALA A 203 -3.89 -20.33 -17.14
N LEU A 204 -3.01 -21.33 -17.29
CA LEU A 204 -1.71 -21.13 -17.95
C LEU A 204 -1.86 -21.37 -19.46
N ALA A 205 -1.50 -20.39 -20.27
CA ALA A 205 -1.40 -20.55 -21.72
C ALA A 205 -0.05 -21.16 -22.08
N ARG A 206 0.05 -22.50 -22.02
CA ARG A 206 1.31 -23.24 -22.17
C ARG A 206 2.01 -23.02 -23.51
N GLU A 207 1.23 -22.92 -24.58
CA GLU A 207 1.72 -22.84 -25.96
C GLU A 207 1.85 -21.41 -26.50
N ALA A 208 1.42 -20.39 -25.75
CA ALA A 208 1.49 -18.99 -26.18
C ALA A 208 2.62 -18.22 -25.46
N ARG A 209 3.30 -17.33 -26.18
CA ARG A 209 4.33 -16.42 -25.67
C ARG A 209 4.01 -14.96 -25.95
N GLU A 210 3.19 -14.67 -26.96
CA GLU A 210 2.65 -13.34 -27.23
C GLU A 210 1.12 -13.33 -27.10
N PHE A 211 0.55 -12.18 -26.72
CA PHE A 211 -0.91 -12.08 -26.55
C PHE A 211 -1.66 -12.35 -27.86
N SER A 212 -1.08 -12.00 -29.01
CA SER A 212 -1.67 -12.23 -30.33
C SER A 212 -1.81 -13.71 -30.72
N GLU A 213 -1.11 -14.62 -30.04
CA GLU A 213 -1.21 -16.08 -30.29
C GLU A 213 -2.39 -16.72 -29.54
N ILE A 214 -3.04 -15.96 -28.67
CA ILE A 214 -4.27 -16.38 -27.99
C ILE A 214 -5.41 -15.69 -28.74
N ASP A 215 -6.22 -16.44 -29.48
CA ASP A 215 -7.38 -15.87 -30.15
C ASP A 215 -8.57 -15.78 -29.18
N ASP A 216 -8.92 -16.91 -28.55
CA ASP A 216 -9.98 -17.01 -27.53
C ASP A 216 -9.39 -17.44 -26.18
N PRO A 217 -9.35 -16.56 -25.16
CA PRO A 217 -8.89 -16.92 -23.82
C PRO A 217 -9.81 -17.90 -23.07
N GLY A 218 -11.07 -18.06 -23.51
CA GLY A 218 -12.06 -18.90 -22.84
C GLY A 218 -11.85 -20.41 -23.02
N ILE A 219 -11.06 -20.83 -24.01
CA ILE A 219 -10.83 -22.24 -24.32
C ILE A 219 -9.89 -22.95 -23.34
N PHE A 220 -9.17 -22.18 -22.51
CA PHE A 220 -8.16 -22.73 -21.61
C PHE A 220 -8.77 -23.42 -20.40
N LYS A 221 -8.04 -24.38 -19.83
CA LYS A 221 -8.47 -25.08 -18.63
C LYS A 221 -8.18 -24.25 -17.39
N PHE A 222 -9.22 -23.67 -16.82
CA PHE A 222 -9.17 -22.85 -15.62
C PHE A 222 -9.10 -23.68 -14.33
N GLY A 223 -8.48 -23.10 -13.31
CA GLY A 223 -8.38 -23.66 -11.96
C GLY A 223 -8.02 -22.58 -10.94
N SER A 224 -7.72 -23.01 -9.72
CA SER A 224 -7.48 -22.12 -8.58
C SER A 224 -6.07 -21.53 -8.51
N GLN A 225 -5.12 -22.07 -9.26
CA GLN A 225 -3.75 -21.56 -9.32
C GLN A 225 -3.04 -22.00 -10.59
N ALA A 226 -2.08 -21.19 -11.04
CA ALA A 226 -1.22 -21.50 -12.17
C ALA A 226 0.22 -21.13 -11.84
N ARG A 227 1.15 -22.05 -12.09
CA ARG A 227 2.59 -21.76 -12.09
C ARG A 227 2.97 -21.17 -13.43
N VAL A 228 3.57 -19.99 -13.43
CA VAL A 228 3.82 -19.17 -14.62
C VAL A 228 5.33 -18.92 -14.74
N PRO A 229 6.03 -19.67 -15.60
CA PRO A 229 7.44 -19.39 -15.90
C PRO A 229 7.61 -18.02 -16.57
N ILE A 230 8.81 -17.44 -16.46
CA ILE A 230 9.15 -16.23 -17.22
C ILE A 230 8.97 -16.50 -18.73
N GLY A 231 8.36 -15.55 -19.42
CA GLY A 231 8.02 -15.62 -20.85
C GLY A 231 6.65 -16.22 -21.14
N ASN A 232 6.03 -16.90 -20.17
CA ASN A 232 4.69 -17.47 -20.32
C ASN A 232 3.59 -16.47 -19.96
N ILE A 233 2.40 -16.76 -20.50
CA ILE A 233 1.18 -15.99 -20.26
C ILE A 233 0.26 -16.78 -19.33
N VAL A 234 -0.27 -16.11 -18.32
CA VAL A 234 -1.40 -16.56 -17.51
C VAL A 234 -2.63 -15.75 -17.86
N ILE A 235 -3.79 -16.40 -17.80
CA ILE A 235 -5.09 -15.81 -18.04
C ILE A 235 -5.84 -15.78 -16.72
N PHE A 236 -6.24 -14.59 -16.28
CA PHE A 236 -7.20 -14.39 -15.20
C PHE A 236 -8.58 -14.22 -15.83
N CYS A 237 -9.52 -15.11 -15.51
CA CYS A 237 -10.87 -15.10 -16.00
C CYS A 237 -11.79 -14.46 -14.98
N HIS A 238 -12.32 -13.28 -15.31
CA HIS A 238 -13.39 -12.61 -14.59
C HIS A 238 -14.72 -12.82 -15.33
N GLN A 239 -15.84 -12.56 -14.66
CA GLN A 239 -17.17 -12.67 -15.27
C GLN A 239 -17.33 -11.74 -16.50
N ASP A 240 -16.65 -10.60 -16.50
CA ASP A 240 -16.78 -9.53 -17.50
C ASP A 240 -15.63 -9.45 -18.51
N ALA A 241 -14.49 -10.06 -18.21
CA ALA A 241 -13.27 -9.91 -19.02
C ALA A 241 -12.25 -11.02 -18.74
N TYR A 242 -11.28 -11.13 -19.63
CA TYR A 242 -10.05 -11.86 -19.43
C TYR A 242 -8.89 -10.88 -19.30
N LEU A 243 -7.99 -11.13 -18.36
CA LEU A 243 -6.70 -10.46 -18.32
C LEU A 243 -5.59 -11.46 -18.61
N LEU A 244 -4.88 -11.19 -19.69
CA LEU A 244 -3.70 -11.93 -20.08
C LEU A 244 -2.52 -11.23 -19.45
N ALA A 245 -1.71 -11.95 -18.67
CA ALA A 245 -0.50 -11.42 -18.05
C ALA A 245 0.72 -12.24 -18.47
N LYS A 246 1.66 -11.62 -19.16
CA LYS A 246 2.94 -12.22 -19.56
C LYS A 246 4.00 -11.89 -18.53
N VAL A 247 4.52 -12.91 -17.85
CA VAL A 247 5.60 -12.70 -16.86
C VAL A 247 6.89 -12.38 -17.60
N LEU A 248 7.43 -11.18 -17.37
CA LEU A 248 8.68 -10.72 -17.97
C LEU A 248 9.87 -10.98 -17.07
N GLU A 249 9.67 -10.91 -15.76
CA GLU A 249 10.73 -11.10 -14.77
C GLU A 249 10.13 -11.64 -13.47
N ALA A 250 10.79 -12.64 -12.90
CA ALA A 250 10.49 -13.19 -11.58
C ALA A 250 11.81 -13.41 -10.85
N LYS A 251 12.22 -12.41 -10.07
CA LYS A 251 13.50 -12.43 -9.34
C LYS A 251 13.30 -12.15 -7.87
N ALA A 252 14.21 -12.68 -7.07
CA ALA A 252 14.39 -12.20 -5.70
C ALA A 252 14.69 -10.69 -5.76
N GLY A 253 14.01 -9.91 -4.93
CA GLY A 253 14.28 -8.50 -4.76
C GLY A 253 15.76 -8.27 -4.40
N PRO A 254 16.31 -7.06 -4.62
CA PRO A 254 17.74 -6.77 -4.49
C PRO A 254 18.33 -6.83 -3.04
N SER A 255 17.67 -7.50 -2.09
CA SER A 255 18.04 -7.77 -0.66
C SER A 255 17.94 -6.57 0.30
N TYR A 256 17.63 -6.71 1.61
CA TYR A 256 17.97 -7.76 2.59
C TYR A 256 16.88 -7.94 3.69
N GLY A 257 16.53 -9.18 4.06
CA GLY A 257 15.83 -9.47 5.34
C GLY A 257 14.52 -10.27 5.31
N ASP A 258 14.37 -11.18 4.33
CA ASP A 258 13.31 -12.21 4.15
C ASP A 258 12.37 -11.95 2.94
N GLU A 259 12.59 -12.77 1.90
CA GLU A 259 11.67 -13.21 0.83
C GLU A 259 10.78 -12.22 0.05
N HIS A 260 11.28 -11.02 -0.29
CA HIS A 260 10.64 -10.18 -1.31
C HIS A 260 10.88 -10.70 -2.72
N TYR A 261 9.80 -10.89 -3.49
CA TYR A 261 9.89 -11.32 -4.90
C TYR A 261 9.19 -10.32 -5.80
N LEU A 262 9.93 -9.84 -6.81
CA LEU A 262 9.37 -8.95 -7.80
C LEU A 262 8.87 -9.76 -8.98
N VAL A 263 7.58 -9.62 -9.28
CA VAL A 263 6.97 -10.13 -10.51
C VAL A 263 6.69 -8.94 -11.40
N LYS A 264 7.46 -8.82 -12.49
CA LYS A 264 7.19 -7.87 -13.56
C LYS A 264 6.41 -8.59 -14.65
N PHE A 265 5.30 -8.01 -15.07
CA PHE A 265 4.53 -8.56 -16.18
C PHE A 265 3.94 -7.47 -17.07
N GLN A 266 3.78 -7.82 -18.35
CA GLN A 266 2.90 -7.10 -19.26
C GLN A 266 1.50 -7.66 -19.15
N TYR A 267 0.49 -6.82 -19.37
CA TYR A 267 -0.88 -7.29 -19.38
C TYR A 267 -1.67 -6.75 -20.58
N GLN A 268 -2.70 -7.50 -20.96
CA GLN A 268 -3.74 -7.11 -21.90
C GLN A 268 -5.11 -7.54 -21.35
N ILE A 269 -6.09 -6.66 -21.40
CA ILE A 269 -7.47 -6.92 -21.01
C ILE A 269 -8.29 -7.16 -22.27
N ARG A 270 -9.10 -8.21 -22.25
CA ARG A 270 -10.06 -8.56 -23.30
C ARG A 270 -11.43 -8.69 -22.68
N LEU A 271 -12.33 -7.80 -23.05
CA LEU A 271 -13.70 -7.84 -22.55
C LEU A 271 -14.41 -9.09 -23.08
N ARG A 272 -15.21 -9.73 -22.23
CA ARG A 272 -16.14 -10.75 -22.69
C ARG A 272 -17.28 -10.01 -23.38
N SER A 273 -17.52 -10.31 -24.65
CA SER A 273 -18.72 -9.86 -25.33
C SER A 273 -19.92 -10.31 -24.51
N GLY A 274 -20.70 -9.36 -23.99
CA GLY A 274 -22.05 -9.63 -23.51
C GLY A 274 -22.99 -9.87 -24.68
#